data_AF-A0A3G2QYJ4-F1
#
_entry.id   AF-A0A3G2QYJ4-F1
#
_cell.length_a   1.000
_cell.length_b   1.000
_cell.length_c   1.000
_cell.angle_alpha   90.00
_cell.angle_beta   90.00
_cell.angle_gamma   90.00
#
_symmetry.space_group_name_H-M   'P 1'
#
loop_
_entity.id
_entity.type
_entity.pdbx_description
1 polymer ?
#
loop_
_entity_poly.entity_id
_entity_poly.type
_entity_poly.pdbx_seq_one_letter_code
_entity_poly.pdbx_strand_id
1 'polypeptide(L)'
;MMISYATLIVGSLLSLLYIAFLTFPLKNQKTEPSGIILNDFNKEKLISTITYSKLSLLQTVDLWSYRIIGLGFPFLTIGIISGAVWANEAWGSYWSWDPKETWALITWLVFAIYLHSRLLKGWQGEKAALLGSCGFFVIWICYLGVNFLGKGLHSYGWVF
;
A
#
# COMPACT_ATOMS: atom_id res chain seq x y z
N MET A 1 -13.55 7.23 8.03
CA MET A 1 -13.06 7.33 6.63
C MET A 1 -11.64 7.89 6.54
N MET A 2 -11.36 9.15 6.92
CA MET A 2 -10.02 9.75 6.71
C MET A 2 -8.86 8.99 7.38
N ILE A 3 -9.04 8.52 8.62
CA ILE A 3 -8.04 7.72 9.34
C ILE A 3 -7.77 6.37 8.65
N SER A 4 -8.80 5.76 8.05
CA SER A 4 -8.62 4.51 7.29
C SER A 4 -7.74 4.75 6.06
N TYR A 5 -8.04 5.78 5.27
CA TYR A 5 -7.23 6.11 4.10
C TYR A 5 -5.80 6.47 4.48
N ALA A 6 -5.58 7.22 5.57
CA ALA A 6 -4.24 7.52 6.06
C ALA A 6 -3.45 6.24 6.39
N THR A 7 -4.06 5.28 7.09
CA THR A 7 -3.40 3.99 7.38
C THR A 7 -3.10 3.18 6.12
N LEU A 8 -4.04 3.12 5.17
CA LEU A 8 -3.86 2.37 3.92
C LEU A 8 -2.82 3.00 2.99
N ILE A 9 -2.72 4.34 2.95
CA ILE A 9 -1.68 5.06 2.20
C ILE A 9 -0.30 4.77 2.81
N VAL A 10 -0.18 4.82 4.14
CA VAL A 10 1.09 4.53 4.83
C VAL A 10 1.53 3.07 4.60
N GLY A 11 0.60 2.12 4.68
CA GLY A 11 0.88 0.70 4.41
C GLY A 11 1.32 0.44 2.97
N SER A 12 0.60 1.02 2.00
CA SER A 12 0.93 0.85 0.57
C SER A 12 2.21 1.61 0.15
N LEU A 13 2.55 2.71 0.81
CA LEU A 13 3.83 3.41 0.65
C LEU A 13 5.01 2.55 1.15
N LEU A 14 4.84 1.83 2.27
CA LEU A 14 5.83 0.83 2.73
C LEU A 14 6.02 -0.30 1.71
N SER A 15 4.94 -0.75 1.06
CA SER A 15 5.01 -1.75 -0.02
C SER A 15 5.77 -1.25 -1.24
N LEU A 16 5.59 0.03 -1.59
CA LEU A 16 6.36 0.71 -2.64
C LEU A 16 7.85 0.82 -2.28
N LEU A 17 8.15 1.12 -1.02
CA LEU A 17 9.52 1.17 -0.50
C LEU A 17 10.19 -0.21 -0.59
N TYR A 18 9.47 -1.29 -0.26
CA TYR A 18 9.96 -2.66 -0.43
C TYR A 18 10.38 -2.92 -1.88
N ILE A 19 9.52 -2.60 -2.86
CA ILE A 19 9.85 -2.78 -4.28
C ILE A 19 11.02 -1.89 -4.69
N ALA A 20 11.03 -0.61 -4.29
CA ALA A 20 12.11 0.31 -4.63
C ALA A 20 13.47 -0.18 -4.10
N PHE A 21 13.51 -0.75 -2.89
CA PHE A 21 14.74 -1.32 -2.30
C PHE A 21 15.17 -2.64 -2.95
N LEU A 22 14.23 -3.35 -3.59
CA LEU A 22 14.46 -4.55 -4.38
C LEU A 22 14.96 -4.20 -5.79
N THR A 23 14.42 -3.15 -6.41
CA THR A 23 14.79 -2.64 -7.74
C THR A 23 16.10 -1.86 -7.75
N PHE A 24 16.52 -1.26 -6.63
CA PHE A 24 17.88 -0.72 -6.48
C PHE A 24 18.84 -1.87 -6.08
N PRO A 25 19.59 -2.48 -7.02
CA PRO A 25 20.76 -3.24 -6.64
C PRO A 25 21.69 -2.25 -5.91
N LEU A 26 22.37 -2.72 -4.86
CA LEU A 26 23.53 -2.00 -4.34
C LEU A 26 24.39 -1.72 -5.57
N LYS A 27 24.51 -0.45 -5.96
CA LYS A 27 25.37 -0.02 -7.06
C LYS A 27 26.76 -0.48 -6.67
N ASN A 28 27.16 -1.64 -7.17
CA ASN A 28 28.44 -2.22 -6.87
C ASN A 28 29.43 -1.22 -7.45
N GLN A 29 30.17 -0.53 -6.57
CA GLN A 29 31.25 0.34 -7.00
C GLN A 29 32.23 -0.57 -7.75
N LYS A 30 32.17 -0.56 -9.08
CA LYS A 30 33.33 -0.86 -9.89
C LYS A 30 34.33 0.26 -9.59
N THR A 31 35.15 0.06 -8.58
CA THR A 31 36.42 0.76 -8.43
C THR A 31 37.52 -0.25 -8.65
N GLU A 32 38.41 0.14 -9.56
CA GLU A 32 39.46 -0.61 -10.23
C GLU A 32 40.43 -1.36 -9.31
N PRO A 33 41.15 -2.37 -9.85
CA PRO A 33 42.11 -3.15 -9.09
C PRO A 33 43.38 -2.34 -8.90
N SER A 34 43.61 -1.80 -7.71
CA SER A 34 44.98 -1.46 -7.28
C SER A 34 45.09 -1.55 -5.77
N GLY A 35 45.86 -2.57 -5.34
CA GLY A 35 46.59 -2.61 -4.08
C GLY A 35 45.81 -2.38 -2.80
N ILE A 36 45.16 -3.44 -2.30
CA ILE A 36 45.19 -3.94 -0.91
C ILE A 36 44.48 -5.30 -0.99
N ILE A 37 45.18 -6.39 -0.70
CA ILE A 37 44.59 -7.71 -0.45
C ILE A 37 43.85 -7.59 0.89
N LEU A 38 42.68 -6.94 0.89
CA LEU A 38 41.74 -7.03 1.97
C LEU A 38 41.11 -8.42 1.81
N ASN A 39 41.68 -9.41 2.50
CA ASN A 39 41.30 -10.83 2.52
C ASN A 39 39.91 -11.08 1.91
N ASP A 40 39.84 -11.74 0.75
CA ASP A 40 38.57 -12.07 0.07
C ASP A 40 37.57 -12.75 1.03
N PHE A 41 38.08 -13.48 2.03
CA PHE A 41 37.31 -14.02 3.16
C PHE A 41 36.50 -12.98 3.95
N ASN A 42 37.09 -11.83 4.29
CA ASN A 42 36.40 -10.75 5.00
C ASN A 42 35.39 -10.04 4.09
N LYS A 43 35.66 -9.98 2.78
CA LYS A 43 34.75 -9.40 1.78
C LYS A 43 33.51 -10.28 1.58
N GLU A 44 33.67 -11.59 1.42
CA GLU A 44 32.55 -12.55 1.35
C GLU A 44 31.71 -12.56 2.63
N LYS A 45 32.37 -12.47 3.80
CA LYS A 45 31.68 -12.34 5.09
C LYS A 45 30.89 -11.02 5.21
N LEU A 46 31.44 -9.91 4.70
CA LEU A 46 30.76 -8.63 4.66
C LEU A 46 29.55 -8.67 3.71
N ILE A 47 29.73 -9.22 2.50
CA ILE A 47 28.67 -9.32 1.49
C ILE A 47 27.53 -10.21 1.98
N SER A 48 27.82 -11.35 2.59
CA SER A 48 26.81 -12.23 3.19
C SER A 48 26.09 -11.55 4.35
N THR A 49 26.79 -10.81 5.22
CA THR A 49 26.18 -10.03 6.30
C THR A 49 25.27 -8.93 5.77
N ILE A 50 25.71 -8.18 4.75
CA ILE A 50 24.91 -7.13 4.10
C ILE A 50 23.68 -7.75 3.43
N THR A 51 23.84 -8.88 2.73
CA THR A 51 22.73 -9.55 2.05
C THR A 51 21.70 -10.10 3.04
N TYR A 52 22.16 -10.68 4.15
CA TYR A 52 21.28 -11.16 5.22
C TYR A 52 20.52 -10.00 5.88
N SER A 53 21.20 -8.90 6.18
CA SER A 53 20.56 -7.70 6.73
C SER A 53 19.55 -7.06 5.76
N LYS A 54 19.85 -7.05 4.46
CA LYS A 54 18.92 -6.58 3.43
C LYS A 54 17.68 -7.48 3.37
N LEU A 55 17.86 -8.80 3.44
CA LEU A 55 16.76 -9.75 3.41
C LEU A 55 15.85 -9.62 4.65
N SER A 56 16.43 -9.47 5.84
CA SER A 56 15.66 -9.30 7.08
C SER A 56 14.91 -7.97 7.12
N LEU A 57 15.50 -6.89 6.60
CA LEU A 57 14.82 -5.60 6.46
C LEU A 57 13.65 -5.67 5.48
N LEU A 58 13.83 -6.32 4.33
CA LEU A 58 12.76 -6.52 3.34
C LEU A 58 11.58 -7.30 3.94
N GLN A 59 11.84 -8.41 4.64
CA GLN A 59 10.81 -9.17 5.34
C GLN A 59 10.09 -8.35 6.41
N THR A 60 10.82 -7.51 7.14
CA THR A 60 10.26 -6.62 8.15
C THR A 60 9.30 -5.62 7.50
N VAL A 61 9.72 -4.93 6.44
CA VAL A 61 8.89 -3.94 5.72
C VAL A 61 7.61 -4.58 5.15
N ASP A 62 7.70 -5.76 4.55
CA ASP A 62 6.54 -6.49 4.02
C ASP A 62 5.56 -6.88 5.14
N LEU A 63 6.07 -7.34 6.30
CA LEU A 63 5.23 -7.65 7.46
C LEU A 63 4.53 -6.41 8.02
N TRP A 64 5.24 -5.28 8.14
CA TRP A 64 4.65 -4.02 8.61
C TRP A 64 3.58 -3.51 7.64
N SER A 65 3.84 -3.55 6.34
CA SER A 65 2.86 -3.22 5.29
C SER A 65 1.58 -4.04 5.46
N TYR A 66 1.71 -5.36 5.55
CA TYR A 66 0.57 -6.27 5.73
C TYR A 66 -0.24 -5.96 7.00
N ARG A 67 0.44 -5.71 8.13
CA ARG A 67 -0.25 -5.38 9.40
C ARG A 67 -1.00 -4.06 9.32
N ILE A 68 -0.39 -3.04 8.71
CA ILE A 68 -1.03 -1.73 8.55
C ILE A 68 -2.23 -1.82 7.62
N ILE A 69 -2.13 -2.54 6.50
CA ILE A 69 -3.25 -2.77 5.58
C ILE A 69 -4.35 -3.59 6.25
N GLY A 70 -3.98 -4.62 7.01
CA GLY A 70 -4.89 -5.45 7.79
C GLY A 70 -5.67 -4.66 8.85
N LEU A 71 -5.07 -3.63 9.45
CA LEU A 71 -5.76 -2.69 10.34
C LEU A 71 -6.63 -1.69 9.55
N GLY A 72 -6.17 -1.21 8.40
CA GLY A 72 -6.91 -0.25 7.58
C GLY A 72 -8.23 -0.80 7.01
N PHE A 73 -8.28 -2.09 6.68
CA PHE A 73 -9.46 -2.76 6.11
C PHE A 73 -10.73 -2.75 6.98
N PRO A 74 -10.70 -3.15 8.27
CA PRO A 74 -11.88 -3.04 9.13
C PRO A 74 -12.29 -1.58 9.37
N PHE A 75 -11.33 -0.66 9.47
CA PHE A 75 -11.64 0.78 9.55
C PHE A 75 -12.34 1.29 8.29
N LEU A 76 -11.96 0.79 7.11
CA LEU A 76 -12.61 1.13 5.84
C LEU A 76 -14.04 0.58 5.82
N THR A 77 -14.23 -0.66 6.27
CA THR A 77 -15.54 -1.32 6.36
C THR A 77 -16.50 -0.56 7.28
N ILE A 78 -16.05 -0.20 8.48
CA ILE A 78 -16.83 0.63 9.42
C ILE A 78 -17.12 2.01 8.80
N GLY A 79 -16.15 2.57 8.07
CA GLY A 79 -16.31 3.83 7.36
C GLY A 79 -17.41 3.79 6.29
N ILE A 80 -17.47 2.72 5.48
CA ILE A 80 -18.52 2.53 4.47
C ILE A 80 -19.89 2.36 5.14
N ILE A 81 -19.99 1.51 6.16
CA ILE A 81 -21.26 1.26 6.86
C ILE A 81 -21.77 2.55 7.51
N SER A 82 -20.91 3.26 8.24
CA SER A 82 -21.27 4.54 8.86
C SER A 82 -21.63 5.60 7.82
N GLY A 83 -20.98 5.60 6.65
CA GLY A 83 -21.29 6.49 5.54
C GLY A 83 -22.66 6.19 4.94
N ALA A 84 -23.00 4.92 4.74
CA ALA A 84 -24.29 4.48 4.21
C ALA A 84 -25.47 4.83 5.15
N VAL A 85 -25.29 4.68 6.47
CA VAL A 85 -26.30 5.09 7.45
C VAL A 85 -26.53 6.60 7.40
N TRP A 86 -25.45 7.39 7.32
CA TRP A 86 -25.58 8.85 7.20
C TRP A 86 -26.17 9.29 5.85
N ALA A 87 -25.86 8.60 4.76
CA ALA A 87 -26.46 8.87 3.44
C ALA A 87 -27.98 8.69 3.45
N ASN A 88 -28.47 7.65 4.15
CA ASN A 88 -29.90 7.44 4.32
C ASN A 88 -30.57 8.58 5.10
N GLU A 89 -29.92 9.12 6.13
CA GLU A 89 -30.43 10.27 6.89
C GLU A 89 -30.41 11.57 6.05
N ALA A 90 -29.37 11.76 5.23
CA ALA A 90 -29.22 12.97 4.43
C ALA A 90 -30.16 13.00 3.21
N TRP A 91 -30.33 11.87 2.53
CA TRP A 91 -30.94 11.80 1.20
C TRP A 91 -32.03 10.73 1.04
N GLY A 92 -32.33 9.96 2.10
CA GLY A 92 -33.38 8.93 2.08
C GLY A 92 -33.02 7.64 1.34
N SER A 93 -31.74 7.46 0.96
CA SER A 93 -31.23 6.23 0.34
C SER A 93 -29.90 5.82 0.96
N TYR A 94 -29.72 4.52 1.23
CA TYR A 94 -28.48 3.95 1.79
C TYR A 94 -27.34 3.87 0.78
N TRP A 95 -27.65 3.82 -0.52
CA TRP A 95 -26.67 3.66 -1.58
C TRP A 95 -27.24 4.20 -2.89
N SER A 96 -26.57 5.19 -3.47
CA SER A 96 -27.00 5.89 -4.68
C SER A 96 -26.12 5.60 -5.89
N TRP A 97 -25.13 4.70 -5.76
CA TRP A 97 -24.15 4.38 -6.82
C TRP A 97 -23.40 5.62 -7.33
N ASP A 98 -23.27 6.62 -6.49
CA ASP A 98 -22.48 7.81 -6.82
C ASP A 98 -21.03 7.41 -7.09
N PRO A 99 -20.28 8.18 -7.89
CA PRO A 99 -18.85 7.94 -8.09
C PRO A 99 -18.10 7.81 -6.75
N LYS A 100 -18.50 8.56 -5.72
CA LYS A 100 -17.95 8.47 -4.36
C LYS A 100 -18.12 7.11 -3.72
N GLU A 101 -19.32 6.55 -3.77
CA GLU A 101 -19.65 5.27 -3.15
C GLU A 101 -19.07 4.10 -3.94
N THR A 102 -19.14 4.17 -5.27
CA THR A 102 -18.63 3.13 -6.17
C THR A 102 -17.11 2.98 -6.03
N TRP A 103 -16.36 4.08 -5.98
CA TRP A 103 -14.91 4.03 -5.78
C TRP A 103 -14.52 3.57 -4.38
N ALA A 104 -15.30 3.90 -3.34
CA ALA A 104 -15.10 3.34 -2.01
C ALA A 104 -15.27 1.82 -2.02
N LEU A 105 -16.28 1.29 -2.71
CA LEU A 105 -16.49 -0.15 -2.87
C LEU A 105 -15.35 -0.81 -3.67
N ILE A 106 -14.87 -0.19 -4.75
CA ILE A 106 -13.72 -0.68 -5.52
C ILE A 106 -12.47 -0.75 -4.63
N THR A 107 -12.18 0.28 -3.83
CA THR A 107 -11.04 0.23 -2.89
C THR A 107 -11.19 -0.89 -1.87
N TRP A 108 -12.39 -1.09 -1.33
CA TRP A 108 -12.67 -2.19 -0.41
C TRP A 108 -12.41 -3.54 -1.05
N LEU A 109 -12.86 -3.76 -2.29
CA LEU A 109 -12.63 -5.01 -3.02
C LEU A 109 -11.14 -5.27 -3.28
N VAL A 110 -10.38 -4.24 -3.69
CA VAL A 110 -8.94 -4.38 -3.93
C VAL A 110 -8.20 -4.80 -2.66
N PHE A 111 -8.51 -4.19 -1.51
CA PHE A 111 -7.91 -4.57 -0.23
C PHE A 111 -8.42 -5.92 0.30
N ALA A 112 -9.67 -6.28 0.03
CA ALA A 112 -10.20 -7.59 0.35
C ALA A 112 -9.46 -8.69 -0.44
N ILE A 113 -9.27 -8.51 -1.75
CA ILE A 113 -8.50 -9.42 -2.59
C ILE A 113 -7.04 -9.50 -2.11
N TYR A 114 -6.44 -8.37 -1.75
CA TYR A 114 -5.10 -8.34 -1.18
C TYR A 114 -4.99 -9.20 0.07
N LEU A 115 -5.85 -8.99 1.07
CA LEU A 115 -5.84 -9.78 2.31
C LEU A 115 -6.18 -11.25 2.06
N HIS A 116 -7.15 -11.53 1.19
CA HIS A 116 -7.54 -12.89 0.83
C HIS A 116 -6.39 -13.64 0.14
N SER A 117 -5.70 -13.00 -0.81
CA SER A 117 -4.52 -13.56 -1.48
C SER A 117 -3.38 -13.85 -0.50
N ARG A 118 -3.27 -13.07 0.58
CA ARG A 118 -2.23 -13.23 1.60
C ARG A 118 -2.54 -14.29 2.64
N LEU A 119 -3.82 -14.54 2.95
CA LEU A 119 -4.25 -15.66 3.78
C LEU A 119 -3.98 -17.01 3.10
N LEU A 120 -4.14 -17.06 1.78
CA LEU A 120 -3.75 -18.18 0.94
C LEU A 120 -2.21 -18.19 0.82
N LYS A 121 -1.53 -18.87 1.76
CA LYS A 121 -0.06 -18.94 2.02
C LYS A 121 0.92 -18.97 0.83
N GLY A 122 0.48 -19.03 -0.43
CA GLY A 122 1.32 -19.08 -1.64
C GLY A 122 1.79 -17.73 -2.20
N TRP A 123 1.30 -16.57 -1.73
CA TRP A 123 1.69 -15.25 -2.25
C TRP A 123 2.55 -14.45 -1.25
N GLN A 124 3.82 -14.87 -1.10
CA GLN A 124 4.83 -14.17 -0.30
C GLN A 124 5.85 -13.45 -1.21
N GLY A 125 6.33 -12.26 -0.81
CA GLY A 125 7.32 -11.49 -1.57
C GLY A 125 6.74 -10.59 -2.67
N GLU A 126 7.38 -10.60 -3.86
CA GLU A 126 7.16 -9.63 -4.95
C GLU A 126 5.70 -9.48 -5.41
N LYS A 127 4.96 -10.58 -5.52
CA LYS A 127 3.57 -10.55 -6.00
C LYS A 127 2.64 -9.81 -5.04
N ALA A 128 2.85 -9.98 -3.74
CA ALA A 128 2.09 -9.25 -2.74
C ALA A 128 2.51 -7.79 -2.66
N ALA A 129 3.81 -7.49 -2.81
CA ALA A 129 4.28 -6.12 -2.86
C ALA A 129 3.73 -5.36 -4.09
N LEU A 130 3.60 -6.04 -5.23
CA LEU A 130 3.02 -5.48 -6.47
C LEU A 130 1.53 -5.18 -6.28
N LEU A 131 0.82 -6.07 -5.61
CA LEU A 131 -0.60 -5.88 -5.30
C LEU A 131 -0.83 -4.75 -4.29
N GLY A 132 0.05 -4.62 -3.28
CA GLY A 132 0.06 -3.49 -2.35
C GLY A 132 0.37 -2.14 -3.03
N SER A 133 1.28 -2.14 -4.01
CA SER A 133 1.58 -0.98 -4.85
C SER A 133 0.39 -0.60 -5.75
N CYS A 134 -0.29 -1.57 -6.36
CA CYS A 134 -1.53 -1.33 -7.10
C CYS A 134 -2.60 -0.69 -6.21
N GLY A 135 -2.73 -1.17 -4.96
CA GLY A 135 -3.61 -0.57 -3.95
C GLY A 135 -3.32 0.91 -3.67
N PHE A 136 -2.05 1.34 -3.71
CA PHE A 136 -1.67 2.76 -3.56
C PHE A 136 -2.31 3.64 -4.65
N PHE A 137 -2.21 3.21 -5.92
CA PHE A 137 -2.80 3.94 -7.04
C PHE A 137 -4.32 4.00 -6.95
N VAL A 138 -4.96 2.89 -6.53
CA VAL A 138 -6.42 2.84 -6.36
C VAL A 138 -6.89 3.79 -5.25
N ILE A 139 -6.15 3.93 -4.15
CA ILE A 139 -6.47 4.94 -3.11
C ILE A 139 -6.34 6.36 -3.66
N TRP A 140 -5.29 6.65 -4.43
CA TRP A 140 -5.10 7.97 -5.04
C TRP A 140 -6.24 8.32 -6.00
N ILE A 141 -6.70 7.37 -6.81
CA ILE A 141 -7.85 7.57 -7.69
C ILE A 141 -9.13 7.76 -6.87
N CYS A 142 -9.32 7.03 -5.77
CA CYS A 142 -10.46 7.21 -4.88
C CYS A 142 -10.45 8.58 -4.17
N TYR A 143 -9.27 9.11 -3.82
CA TYR A 143 -9.15 10.38 -3.09
C TYR A 143 -9.18 11.60 -4.01
N LEU A 144 -8.44 11.58 -5.12
CA LEU A 144 -8.36 12.68 -6.08
C LEU A 144 -9.35 12.54 -7.23
N GLY A 145 -9.46 11.36 -7.84
CA GLY A 145 -10.28 11.14 -9.03
C GLY A 145 -11.77 11.40 -8.76
N VAL A 146 -12.24 10.97 -7.60
CA VAL A 146 -13.63 11.18 -7.17
C VAL A 146 -13.91 12.64 -6.81
N ASN A 147 -12.94 13.35 -6.23
CA ASN A 147 -13.06 14.78 -5.96
C ASN A 147 -13.06 15.61 -7.26
N PHE A 148 -12.29 15.20 -8.27
CA PHE A 148 -12.28 15.85 -9.60
C PHE A 148 -13.52 15.52 -10.45
N LEU A 149 -14.10 14.34 -10.29
CA LEU A 149 -15.27 13.92 -11.08
C LEU A 149 -16.54 14.71 -10.77
N GLY A 150 -16.59 15.50 -9.68
CA GLY A 150 -17.43 16.71 -9.53
C GLY A 150 -18.93 16.61 -9.83
N LYS A 151 -19.48 15.41 -9.99
CA LYS A 151 -20.84 15.13 -10.45
C LYS A 151 -21.45 14.09 -9.50
N GLY A 152 -22.00 14.60 -8.42
CA GLY A 152 -22.78 13.87 -7.42
C GLY A 152 -23.37 14.87 -6.43
N LEU A 153 -24.50 14.54 -5.81
CA LEU A 153 -25.29 15.43 -4.95
C LEU A 153 -24.52 15.97 -3.71
N HIS A 154 -23.30 15.48 -3.43
CA HIS A 154 -22.37 15.96 -2.38
C HIS A 154 -21.20 16.80 -2.94
N SER A 155 -21.46 17.80 -3.78
CA SER A 155 -20.48 18.86 -4.06
C SER A 155 -20.53 19.93 -2.95
N TYR A 156 -20.01 19.60 -1.77
CA TYR A 156 -19.72 20.58 -0.71
C TYR A 156 -18.20 20.65 -0.55
N GLY A 157 -17.57 21.41 -1.42
CA GLY A 157 -16.12 21.55 -1.44
C GLY A 157 -15.64 22.28 -2.68
N TRP A 158 -16.37 23.30 -3.11
CA TRP A 158 -15.75 24.34 -3.91
C TRP A 158 -14.92 25.18 -2.95
N VAL A 159 -13.66 25.36 -3.30
CA VAL A 159 -12.68 26.16 -2.58
C VAL A 159 -13.21 27.58 -2.44
N PHE A 160 -13.45 27.99 -1.20
CA PHE A 160 -13.22 29.36 -0.73
C PHE A 160 -12.47 29.28 0.59
#